data_AF-A0AAV7IJ07-F1
#
_entry.id   AF-A0AAV7IJ07-F1
#
_cell.length_a   1.000
_cell.length_b   1.000
_cell.length_c   1.000
_cell.angle_alpha   90.00
_cell.angle_beta   90.00
_cell.angle_gamma   90.00
#
_symmetry.space_group_name_H-M   'P 1'
#
loop_
_entity.id
_entity.type
_entity.pdbx_description
1 polymer ?
#
loop_
_entity_poly.entity_id
_entity_poly.type
_entity_poly.pdbx_seq_one_letter_code
_entity_poly.pdbx_strand_id
1 'polypeptide(L)'
;MMIHPKFDDNIVNDIALLSLASAVPLANNPHINFACLPLEVPKVKRRCGVSGWSEEPYDHLEALIYMKEVDVPIVDNNKCEARLQTTRLSHNFKLDKKSSICAEGEPEKDSCSGDGGAPLVCERTNGQWEVVSLVAGGVSCGQPIPGLYVNVKNYIPWIHEQIANSLFKVDVEILKCSTPIETMLENLGENESDDEVPIPLLIINSVILEKIIQWAIHHINDLPFDEENNKGDLLKTDDMCDWDAEFFKIEQGMLLDLIEATNYLDIKPMMETICKTIAHKMKKKTTEELRNAFGVENDFTPEEEEKLRKFGK
;
A
#
# COMPACT_ATOMS: atom_id res chain seq x y z
N MET A 1 3.44 -10.40 9.70
CA MET A 1 4.51 -9.50 10.16
C MET A 1 5.84 -10.08 9.70
N MET A 2 6.71 -9.25 9.12
CA MET A 2 8.03 -9.63 8.58
C MET A 2 9.08 -8.82 9.33
N ILE A 3 9.85 -9.44 10.21
CA ILE A 3 10.92 -8.79 10.99
C ILE A 3 12.21 -8.86 10.18
N HIS A 4 13.02 -7.81 10.20
CA HIS A 4 14.32 -7.84 9.53
C HIS A 4 15.19 -9.00 10.05
N PRO A 5 15.77 -9.85 9.18
CA PRO A 5 16.42 -11.11 9.59
C PRO A 5 17.69 -10.93 10.42
N LYS A 6 18.23 -9.70 10.45
CA LYS A 6 19.41 -9.32 11.24
C LYS A 6 19.06 -8.40 12.42
N PHE A 7 17.80 -8.37 12.84
CA PHE A 7 17.37 -7.65 14.03
C PHE A 7 18.19 -8.09 15.25
N ASP A 8 18.61 -7.12 16.06
CA ASP A 8 19.34 -7.32 17.31
C ASP A 8 18.87 -6.31 18.35
N ASP A 9 18.71 -6.79 19.59
CA ASP A 9 18.14 -6.03 20.72
C ASP A 9 18.96 -4.79 21.11
N ASN A 10 20.17 -4.61 20.57
CA ASN A 10 20.96 -3.37 20.72
C ASN A 10 20.53 -2.27 19.73
N ILE A 11 19.28 -2.29 19.25
CA ILE A 11 18.69 -1.29 18.34
C ILE A 11 19.40 -1.31 16.97
N VAL A 12 19.76 -2.51 16.51
CA VAL A 12 20.37 -2.74 15.19
C VAL A 12 19.36 -3.48 14.32
N ASN A 13 19.13 -2.98 13.10
CA ASN A 13 18.09 -3.50 12.21
C ASN A 13 16.69 -3.57 12.83
N ASP A 14 16.35 -2.60 13.67
CA ASP A 14 15.05 -2.48 14.35
C ASP A 14 13.95 -2.01 13.40
N ILE A 15 13.57 -2.87 12.45
CA ILE A 15 12.53 -2.59 11.47
C ILE A 15 11.72 -3.86 11.17
N ALA A 16 10.41 -3.68 11.00
CA ALA A 16 9.50 -4.73 10.58
C ALA A 16 8.46 -4.18 9.59
N LEU A 17 7.91 -5.07 8.78
CA LEU A 17 6.80 -4.78 7.89
C LEU A 17 5.54 -5.53 8.33
N LEU A 18 4.42 -4.82 8.29
CA LEU A 18 3.09 -5.36 8.54
C LEU A 18 2.32 -5.38 7.23
N SER A 19 1.83 -6.56 6.86
CA SER A 19 0.87 -6.72 5.77
C SER A 19 -0.52 -6.71 6.38
N LEU A 20 -1.39 -5.84 5.87
CA LEU A 20 -2.79 -5.77 6.27
C LEU A 20 -3.54 -6.98 5.71
N ALA A 21 -4.56 -7.44 6.44
CA ALA A 21 -5.39 -8.56 6.00
C ALA A 21 -6.19 -8.24 4.72
N SER A 22 -6.51 -6.95 4.51
CA SER A 22 -7.20 -6.44 3.33
C SER A 22 -6.70 -5.03 2.99
N ALA A 23 -6.90 -4.61 1.75
CA ALA A 23 -6.61 -3.25 1.32
C ALA A 23 -7.51 -2.23 2.07
N VAL A 24 -7.00 -1.02 2.28
CA VAL A 24 -7.76 0.08 2.89
C VAL A 24 -8.34 0.95 1.77
N PRO A 25 -9.66 1.15 1.69
CA PRO A 25 -10.28 1.93 0.63
C PRO A 25 -10.05 3.43 0.84
N LEU A 26 -8.97 3.98 0.28
CA LEU A 26 -8.56 5.38 0.47
C LEU A 26 -9.61 6.38 -0.05
N ALA A 27 -10.31 6.04 -1.14
CA ALA A 27 -11.36 6.88 -1.72
C ALA A 27 -12.48 7.20 -0.71
N ASN A 28 -12.75 6.28 0.21
CA ASN A 28 -13.79 6.42 1.23
C ASN A 28 -13.25 6.97 2.56
N ASN A 29 -11.93 7.17 2.68
CA ASN A 29 -11.26 7.52 3.93
C ASN A 29 -10.30 8.70 3.71
N PRO A 30 -10.80 9.94 3.62
CA PRO A 30 -9.98 11.12 3.31
C PRO A 30 -8.91 11.46 4.38
N HIS A 31 -9.03 10.87 5.57
CA HIS A 31 -8.06 11.01 6.67
C HIS A 31 -6.94 9.97 6.62
N ILE A 32 -6.96 9.05 5.66
CA ILE A 32 -5.95 8.00 5.47
C ILE A 32 -5.21 8.27 4.17
N ASN A 33 -3.89 8.37 4.24
CA ASN A 33 -3.03 8.49 3.07
C ASN A 33 -1.66 7.86 3.34
N PHE A 34 -0.88 7.65 2.30
CA PHE A 34 0.48 7.14 2.40
C PHE A 34 1.49 8.26 2.56
N ALA A 35 2.54 8.00 3.34
CA ALA A 35 3.76 8.78 3.31
C ALA A 35 4.76 8.15 2.33
N CYS A 36 5.62 8.96 1.74
CA CYS A 36 6.62 8.48 0.79
C CYS A 36 7.77 7.75 1.49
N LEU A 37 8.36 6.77 0.80
CA LEU A 37 9.66 6.24 1.19
C LEU A 37 10.78 7.24 0.85
N PRO A 38 11.81 7.38 1.69
CA PRO A 38 12.89 8.36 1.51
C PRO A 38 13.80 8.01 0.34
N LEU A 39 14.13 9.03 -0.47
CA LEU A 39 15.08 8.89 -1.58
C LEU A 39 16.54 8.99 -1.12
N GLU A 40 16.79 9.79 -0.08
CA GLU A 40 18.11 10.05 0.49
C GLU A 40 18.06 9.97 2.01
N VAL A 41 19.23 9.80 2.64
CA VAL A 41 19.36 9.98 4.10
C VAL A 41 19.14 11.47 4.41
N PRO A 42 18.33 11.83 5.42
CA PRO A 42 18.04 13.23 5.70
C PRO A 42 19.32 13.99 6.11
N LYS A 43 19.45 15.22 5.63
CA LYS A 43 20.61 16.07 5.90
C LYS A 43 20.64 16.50 7.36
N VAL A 44 21.84 16.59 7.94
CA VAL A 44 22.04 17.14 9.29
C VAL A 44 21.45 18.55 9.39
N LYS A 45 20.81 18.85 10.52
CA LYS A 45 20.01 20.06 10.80
C LYS A 45 18.69 20.17 10.04
N ARG A 46 18.36 19.25 9.11
CA ARG A 46 16.99 19.19 8.56
C ARG A 46 16.03 18.93 9.71
N ARG A 47 14.95 19.70 9.76
CA ARG A 47 13.90 19.62 10.75
C ARG A 47 12.78 18.71 10.24
N CYS A 48 12.32 17.81 11.09
CA CYS A 48 11.40 16.73 10.77
C CYS A 48 10.42 16.54 11.91
N GLY A 49 9.17 16.24 11.59
CA GLY A 49 8.09 16.07 12.54
C GLY A 49 7.98 14.61 12.99
N VAL A 50 7.72 14.40 14.27
CA VAL A 50 7.32 13.12 14.83
C VAL A 50 6.03 13.33 15.60
N SER A 51 5.05 12.48 15.34
CA SER A 51 3.73 12.54 15.94
C SER A 51 3.40 11.29 16.73
N GLY A 52 2.58 11.46 17.78
CA GLY A 52 2.28 10.40 18.73
C GLY A 52 1.20 10.77 19.73
N TRP A 53 0.85 9.80 20.58
CA TRP A 53 -0.16 9.93 21.64
C TRP A 53 0.43 9.68 23.03
N SER A 54 1.75 9.72 23.16
CA SER A 54 2.47 9.41 24.39
C SER A 54 2.05 10.23 25.61
N GLU A 55 2.23 9.60 26.77
CA GLU A 55 1.82 10.07 28.09
C GLU A 55 2.69 11.25 28.54
N GLU A 56 2.05 12.36 28.93
CA GLU A 56 2.72 13.35 29.78
C GLU A 56 2.87 12.78 31.20
N PRO A 57 3.96 13.06 31.92
CA PRO A 57 4.13 12.62 33.30
C PRO A 57 3.13 13.24 34.31
N TYR A 58 2.08 13.94 33.84
CA TYR A 58 1.07 14.60 34.65
C TYR A 58 -0.33 14.10 34.33
N ASP A 59 -1.07 13.84 35.40
CA ASP A 59 -2.36 13.13 35.56
C ASP A 59 -3.57 13.85 34.90
N HIS A 60 -3.41 14.36 33.68
CA HIS A 60 -4.46 15.03 32.92
C HIS A 60 -4.92 14.11 31.78
N LEU A 61 -5.87 13.23 32.09
CA LEU A 61 -6.54 12.32 31.15
C LEU A 61 -7.04 13.00 29.86
N GLU A 62 -7.32 14.30 29.88
CA GLU A 62 -7.75 15.08 28.70
C GLU A 62 -6.63 15.31 27.67
N ALA A 63 -5.35 15.31 28.09
CA ALA A 63 -4.20 15.53 27.22
C ALA A 63 -3.79 14.28 26.41
N LEU A 64 -4.42 13.12 26.65
CA LEU A 64 -4.15 11.85 25.98
C LEU A 64 -5.00 11.63 24.72
N ILE A 65 -6.03 12.46 24.51
CA ILE A 65 -7.04 12.24 23.44
C ILE A 65 -6.57 12.84 22.11
N TYR A 66 -5.67 13.84 22.14
CA TYR A 66 -5.19 14.53 20.96
C TYR A 66 -3.81 14.04 20.56
N MET A 67 -3.64 13.75 19.26
CA MET A 67 -2.32 13.49 18.69
C MET A 67 -1.47 14.76 18.80
N LYS A 68 -0.23 14.60 19.25
CA LYS A 68 0.75 15.68 19.38
C LYS A 68 1.82 15.50 18.32
N GLU A 69 2.52 16.60 18.02
CA GLU A 69 3.65 16.61 17.10
C GLU A 69 4.78 17.43 17.72
N VAL A 70 6.02 16.99 17.52
CA VAL A 70 7.20 17.78 17.78
C VAL A 70 8.10 17.78 16.54
N ASP A 71 8.63 18.96 16.22
CA ASP A 71 9.64 19.13 15.19
C ASP A 71 11.02 19.00 15.83
N VAL A 72 11.86 18.10 15.31
CA VAL A 72 13.24 17.85 15.78
C VAL A 72 14.26 17.90 14.65
N PRO A 73 15.47 18.46 14.87
CA PRO A 73 16.53 18.48 13.87
C PRO A 73 17.36 17.18 13.86
N ILE A 74 17.73 16.74 12.65
CA ILE A 74 18.67 15.61 12.45
C ILE A 74 20.07 15.98 12.96
N VAL A 75 20.71 15.03 13.64
CA VAL A 75 22.03 15.18 14.27
C VAL A 75 23.07 14.34 13.53
N ASP A 76 24.31 14.84 13.48
CA ASP A 76 25.45 14.08 12.97
C ASP A 76 25.70 12.81 13.81
N ASN A 77 25.94 11.68 13.15
CA ASN A 77 26.11 10.39 13.81
C ASN A 77 27.30 10.35 14.79
N ASN A 78 28.41 11.05 14.51
CA ASN A 78 29.56 11.07 15.43
C ASN A 78 29.25 11.90 16.67
N LYS A 79 28.60 13.06 16.48
CA LYS A 79 28.13 13.88 17.60
C LYS A 79 27.09 13.13 18.43
N CYS A 80 26.20 12.38 17.78
CA CYS A 80 25.22 11.55 18.46
C CYS A 80 25.89 10.47 19.30
N GLU A 81 26.77 9.65 18.71
CA GLU A 81 27.50 8.59 19.44
C GLU A 81 28.23 9.15 20.67
N ALA A 82 28.96 10.26 20.51
CA ALA A 82 29.70 10.89 21.60
C ALA A 82 28.78 11.34 22.75
N ARG A 83 27.57 11.82 22.45
CA ARG A 83 26.59 12.24 23.46
C ARG A 83 25.87 11.05 24.10
N LEU A 84 25.59 10.01 23.34
CA LEU A 84 25.00 8.79 23.87
C LEU A 84 25.97 8.05 24.81
N GLN A 85 27.28 8.13 24.56
CA GLN A 85 28.33 7.60 25.44
C GLN A 85 28.38 8.27 26.82
N THR A 86 27.80 9.48 26.99
CA THR A 86 27.70 10.16 28.29
C THR A 86 26.45 9.75 29.09
N THR A 87 25.67 8.79 28.60
CA THR A 87 24.41 8.34 29.20
C THR A 87 24.53 6.93 29.80
N ARG A 88 23.39 6.31 30.16
CA ARG A 88 23.31 4.91 30.59
C ARG A 88 23.79 3.88 29.56
N LEU A 89 23.94 4.24 28.28
CA LEU A 89 24.40 3.34 27.22
C LEU A 89 25.90 2.97 27.30
N SER A 90 26.64 3.52 28.27
CA SER A 90 28.09 3.31 28.49
C SER A 90 29.01 4.02 27.48
N HIS A 91 30.22 4.34 27.93
CA HIS A 91 31.28 4.95 27.12
C HIS A 91 31.74 4.07 25.95
N ASN A 92 31.47 2.76 26.00
CA ASN A 92 31.79 1.81 24.94
C ASN A 92 30.67 1.67 23.89
N PHE A 93 29.56 2.40 24.03
CA PHE A 93 28.48 2.40 23.04
C PHE A 93 29.02 2.76 21.65
N LYS A 94 28.59 1.99 20.65
CA LYS A 94 28.93 2.22 19.25
C LYS A 94 27.64 2.30 18.46
N LEU A 95 27.43 3.42 17.78
CA LEU A 95 26.26 3.62 16.96
C LEU A 95 26.43 2.85 15.65
N ASP A 96 25.51 1.95 15.32
CA ASP A 96 25.44 1.38 13.98
C ASP A 96 24.89 2.43 13.00
N LYS A 97 25.80 3.15 12.35
CA LYS A 97 25.48 4.28 11.46
C LYS A 97 24.73 3.87 10.19
N LYS A 98 24.66 2.57 9.89
CA LYS A 98 23.84 2.04 8.79
C LYS A 98 22.41 1.83 9.27
N SER A 99 22.25 1.31 10.47
CA SER A 99 20.96 0.94 11.02
C SER A 99 20.20 2.13 11.59
N SER A 100 20.93 3.14 12.07
CA SER A 100 20.36 4.22 12.86
C SER A 100 20.84 5.60 12.42
N ILE A 101 19.97 6.58 12.64
CA ILE A 101 20.24 8.02 12.64
C ILE A 101 19.85 8.58 14.02
N CYS A 102 20.09 9.87 14.24
CA CYS A 102 19.67 10.54 15.45
C CYS A 102 18.97 11.86 15.16
N ALA A 103 18.02 12.21 16.02
CA ALA A 103 17.44 13.54 16.09
C ALA A 103 17.65 14.12 17.48
N GLU A 104 17.74 15.44 17.57
CA GLU A 104 17.99 16.15 18.82
C GLU A 104 16.78 16.06 19.75
N GLY A 105 17.01 15.79 21.05
CA GLY A 105 16.01 16.05 22.08
C GLY A 105 15.99 17.54 22.42
N GLU A 106 14.81 18.18 22.36
CA GLU A 106 14.64 19.57 22.79
C GLU A 106 14.04 19.61 24.21
N PRO A 107 14.52 20.51 25.10
CA PRO A 107 13.90 20.69 26.41
C PRO A 107 12.40 20.98 26.28
N GLU A 108 11.57 20.30 27.09
CA GLU A 108 10.10 20.43 27.09
C GLU A 108 9.40 20.04 25.77
N LYS A 109 10.14 19.52 24.79
CA LYS A 109 9.67 19.15 23.45
C LYS A 109 10.36 17.85 23.02
N ASP A 110 9.88 16.73 23.53
CA ASP A 110 10.53 15.45 23.28
C ASP A 110 9.52 14.33 23.05
N SER A 111 9.85 13.41 22.14
CA SER A 111 9.06 12.22 21.85
C SER A 111 9.45 11.13 22.82
N CYS A 112 8.62 10.93 23.83
CA CYS A 112 8.98 10.21 25.02
C CYS A 112 7.93 9.20 25.42
N SER A 113 8.35 7.97 25.75
CA SER A 113 7.53 6.85 26.26
C SER A 113 6.17 6.67 25.59
N GLY A 114 6.06 5.74 24.62
CA GLY A 114 4.77 5.28 24.09
C GLY A 114 4.68 5.23 22.56
N ASP A 115 5.58 5.92 21.86
CA ASP A 115 5.56 6.04 20.39
C ASP A 115 6.61 5.14 19.69
N GLY A 116 6.99 4.01 20.29
CA GLY A 116 7.94 3.08 19.67
C GLY A 116 7.46 2.61 18.30
N GLY A 117 8.28 2.81 17.26
CA GLY A 117 7.93 2.55 15.86
C GLY A 117 7.19 3.69 15.15
N ALA A 118 6.86 4.79 15.83
CA ALA A 118 6.23 5.95 15.19
C ALA A 118 7.16 6.59 14.14
N PRO A 119 6.59 7.17 13.06
CA PRO A 119 7.39 7.73 11.99
C PRO A 119 7.96 9.11 12.37
N LEU A 120 9.24 9.32 12.06
CA LEU A 120 9.82 10.64 11.89
C LEU A 120 9.73 10.99 10.41
N VAL A 121 8.96 12.05 10.11
CA VAL A 121 8.64 12.47 8.73
C VAL A 121 9.28 13.82 8.41
N CYS A 122 9.76 13.98 7.18
CA CYS A 122 10.27 15.26 6.70
C CYS A 122 9.52 15.69 5.44
N GLU A 123 9.26 16.99 5.31
CA GLU A 123 8.62 17.54 4.12
C GLU A 123 9.65 17.69 2.98
N ARG A 124 9.25 17.31 1.76
CA ARG A 124 10.01 17.51 0.52
C ARG A 124 9.70 18.88 -0.08
N THR A 125 10.53 19.32 -1.02
CA THR A 125 10.32 20.59 -1.75
C THR A 125 9.03 20.65 -2.56
N ASN A 126 8.43 19.50 -2.87
CA ASN A 126 7.15 19.39 -3.58
C ASN A 126 5.93 19.24 -2.64
N GLY A 127 6.11 19.42 -1.32
CA GLY A 127 5.04 19.31 -0.32
C GLY A 127 4.66 17.87 0.09
N GLN A 128 5.33 16.85 -0.47
CA GLN A 128 5.14 15.46 -0.03
C GLN A 128 5.93 15.18 1.24
N TRP A 129 5.41 14.30 2.09
CA TRP A 129 6.07 13.88 3.32
C TRP A 129 6.71 12.51 3.15
N GLU A 130 7.94 12.36 3.63
CA GLU A 130 8.68 11.10 3.58
C GLU A 130 9.03 10.57 4.98
N VAL A 131 8.87 9.26 5.19
CA VAL A 131 9.22 8.59 6.45
C VAL A 131 10.72 8.33 6.48
N VAL A 132 11.49 9.27 7.00
CA VAL A 132 12.96 9.14 7.02
C VAL A 132 13.45 8.19 8.11
N SER A 133 12.63 7.97 9.15
CA SER A 133 12.98 7.13 10.27
C SER A 133 11.78 6.63 11.06
N LEU A 134 12.01 5.63 11.92
CA LEU A 134 11.11 5.16 12.96
C LEU A 134 11.72 5.43 14.34
N VAL A 135 10.90 5.73 15.35
CA VAL A 135 11.33 5.86 16.75
C VAL A 135 11.81 4.50 17.26
N ALA A 136 13.10 4.36 17.57
CA ALA A 136 13.68 3.10 18.04
C ALA A 136 13.89 3.10 19.55
N GLY A 137 14.32 4.24 20.10
CA GLY A 137 14.46 4.41 21.55
C GLY A 137 14.94 5.79 21.98
N GLY A 138 14.37 6.27 23.08
CA GLY A 138 14.83 7.47 23.79
C GLY A 138 15.70 7.09 24.98
N VAL A 139 16.88 7.71 25.10
CA VAL A 139 17.78 7.45 26.24
C VAL A 139 17.44 8.30 27.46
N SER A 140 16.89 9.49 27.23
CA SER A 140 16.42 10.40 28.28
C SER A 140 15.44 11.40 27.70
N CYS A 141 14.35 11.60 28.42
CA CYS A 141 13.24 12.45 28.00
C CYS A 141 13.33 13.87 28.53
N GLY A 142 13.04 14.85 27.68
CA GLY A 142 13.06 16.28 28.04
C GLY A 142 14.46 16.77 28.39
N GLN A 143 15.49 16.09 27.90
CA GLN A 143 16.90 16.46 28.05
C GLN A 143 17.50 16.72 26.68
N PRO A 144 18.53 17.57 26.57
CA PRO A 144 19.27 17.76 25.35
C PRO A 144 20.18 16.54 25.10
N ILE A 145 19.58 15.38 24.89
CA ILE A 145 20.26 14.12 24.53
C ILE A 145 19.54 13.61 23.27
N PRO A 146 20.28 13.25 22.21
CA PRO A 146 19.64 12.78 20.99
C PRO A 146 18.86 11.48 21.19
N GLY A 147 17.73 11.36 20.53
CA GLY A 147 17.00 10.10 20.39
C GLY A 147 17.64 9.20 19.33
N LEU A 148 17.41 7.88 19.44
CA LEU A 148 17.81 6.88 18.45
C LEU A 148 16.64 6.52 17.54
N TYR A 149 16.95 6.48 16.25
CA TYR A 149 15.99 6.51 15.16
C TYR A 149 16.46 5.55 14.07
N VAL A 150 15.58 4.73 13.52
CA VAL A 150 15.90 3.75 12.46
C VAL A 150 16.19 4.46 11.14
N ASN A 151 17.29 4.16 10.47
CA ASN A 151 17.59 4.76 9.17
C ASN A 151 16.80 4.08 8.02
N VAL A 152 15.54 4.47 7.80
CA VAL A 152 14.64 3.83 6.82
C VAL A 152 15.24 3.79 5.41
N LYS A 153 16.01 4.82 5.01
CA LYS A 153 16.65 4.86 3.69
C LYS A 153 17.53 3.63 3.41
N ASN A 154 18.23 3.12 4.42
CA ASN A 154 19.12 1.97 4.26
C ASN A 154 18.39 0.62 4.18
N TYR A 155 17.10 0.59 4.53
CA TYR A 155 16.26 -0.60 4.42
C TYR A 155 15.38 -0.60 3.18
N ILE A 156 15.42 0.44 2.34
CA ILE A 156 14.62 0.50 1.10
C ILE A 156 14.79 -0.75 0.22
N PRO A 157 16.01 -1.28 -0.02
CA PRO A 157 16.16 -2.52 -0.78
C PRO A 157 15.48 -3.72 -0.12
N TRP A 158 15.59 -3.86 1.21
CA TRP A 158 14.93 -4.94 1.96
C TRP A 158 13.40 -4.77 1.98
N ILE A 159 12.91 -3.54 2.14
CA ILE A 159 11.48 -3.23 2.06
C ILE A 159 10.95 -3.61 0.68
N HIS A 160 11.65 -3.20 -0.37
CA HIS A 160 11.32 -3.60 -1.73
C HIS A 160 11.42 -5.10 -1.92
N GLU A 161 12.39 -5.82 -1.37
CA GLU A 161 12.48 -7.28 -1.44
C GLU A 161 11.27 -7.95 -0.77
N GLN A 162 10.86 -7.49 0.42
CA GLN A 162 9.70 -8.04 1.10
C GLN A 162 8.40 -7.74 0.35
N ILE A 163 8.30 -6.57 -0.28
CA ILE A 163 7.20 -6.24 -1.19
C ILE A 163 7.32 -7.05 -2.50
N ALA A 164 8.52 -7.27 -3.00
CA ALA A 164 8.87 -7.95 -4.25
C ALA A 164 8.88 -9.48 -4.14
N ASN A 165 8.70 -10.05 -2.95
CA ASN A 165 8.09 -11.37 -2.83
C ASN A 165 6.65 -11.38 -3.39
N SER A 166 6.14 -10.23 -3.85
CA SER A 166 4.99 -10.03 -4.74
C SER A 166 5.37 -9.42 -6.11
N LEU A 167 6.63 -9.55 -6.57
CA LEU A 167 7.06 -9.08 -7.89
C LEU A 167 6.77 -10.15 -8.93
N PHE A 168 6.10 -9.75 -10.00
CA PHE A 168 5.76 -10.62 -11.10
C PHE A 168 6.67 -10.27 -12.28
N LYS A 169 7.48 -11.24 -12.73
CA LYS A 169 8.16 -11.15 -14.02
C LYS A 169 7.14 -11.51 -15.10
N VAL A 170 6.85 -10.56 -15.97
CA VAL A 170 5.79 -10.66 -16.97
C VAL A 170 6.38 -10.23 -18.31
N ASP A 171 6.15 -11.03 -19.36
CA ASP A 171 6.59 -10.70 -20.71
C ASP A 171 5.92 -9.41 -21.21
N VAL A 172 6.67 -8.62 -21.98
CA VAL A 172 6.21 -7.33 -22.50
C VAL A 172 4.90 -7.45 -23.29
N GLU A 173 4.72 -8.55 -24.04
CA GLU A 173 3.48 -8.80 -24.78
C GLU A 173 2.26 -8.99 -23.87
N ILE A 174 2.45 -9.56 -22.68
CA ILE A 174 1.38 -9.68 -21.67
C ILE A 174 1.11 -8.31 -21.03
N LEU A 175 2.16 -7.52 -20.76
CA LEU A 175 2.02 -6.19 -20.18
C LEU A 175 1.22 -5.23 -21.08
N LYS A 176 1.30 -5.39 -22.40
CA LYS A 176 0.53 -4.62 -23.37
C LYS A 176 -0.98 -4.85 -23.30
N CYS A 177 -1.46 -5.87 -22.57
CA CYS A 177 -2.89 -6.02 -22.31
C CYS A 177 -3.48 -4.85 -21.51
N SER A 178 -2.63 -4.09 -20.81
CA SER A 178 -3.02 -2.90 -20.05
C SER A 178 -2.68 -1.64 -20.85
N THR A 179 -3.71 -0.88 -21.25
CA THR A 179 -3.54 0.37 -21.99
C THR A 179 -2.61 1.41 -21.31
N PRO A 180 -2.70 1.70 -20.00
CA PRO A 180 -1.78 2.63 -19.35
C PRO A 180 -0.34 2.10 -19.31
N ILE A 181 -0.13 0.79 -19.14
CA ILE A 181 1.21 0.20 -19.15
C ILE A 181 1.80 0.22 -20.57
N GLU A 182 1.02 -0.16 -21.58
CA GLU A 182 1.41 -0.07 -22.99
C GLU A 182 1.85 1.35 -23.35
N THR A 183 1.00 2.35 -23.05
CA THR A 183 1.31 3.76 -23.29
C THR A 183 2.58 4.20 -22.57
N MET A 184 2.80 3.74 -21.34
CA MET A 184 4.01 4.06 -20.59
C MET A 184 5.26 3.45 -21.24
N LEU A 185 5.19 2.19 -21.68
CA LEU A 185 6.29 1.49 -22.36
C LEU A 185 6.65 2.17 -23.69
N GLU A 186 5.66 2.57 -24.48
CA GLU A 186 5.86 3.30 -25.74
C GLU A 186 6.57 4.65 -25.53
N ASN A 187 6.23 5.35 -24.44
CA ASN A 187 6.82 6.66 -24.12
C ASN A 187 8.26 6.58 -23.59
N LEU A 188 8.64 5.48 -22.92
CA LEU A 188 9.97 5.31 -22.35
C LEU A 188 11.03 4.89 -23.39
N GLY A 189 10.58 4.36 -24.55
CA GLY A 189 11.44 3.85 -25.61
C GLY A 189 12.21 2.59 -25.21
N GLU A 190 12.68 1.83 -26.20
CA GLU A 190 13.57 0.67 -25.99
C GLU A 190 14.98 1.13 -25.58
N ASN A 191 15.13 1.71 -24.39
CA ASN A 191 16.45 1.90 -23.81
C ASN A 191 16.73 0.69 -22.92
N GLU A 192 17.54 -0.23 -23.44
CA GLU A 192 18.20 -1.30 -22.70
C GLU A 192 19.15 -0.72 -21.65
N SER A 193 18.61 -0.20 -20.54
CA SER A 193 19.35 -0.14 -19.29
C SER A 193 19.11 -1.46 -18.57
N ASP A 194 20.18 -2.17 -18.23
CA ASP A 194 20.18 -3.44 -17.47
C ASP A 194 19.50 -3.36 -16.09
N ASP A 195 19.07 -2.17 -15.66
CA ASP A 195 18.31 -1.98 -14.44
C ASP A 195 16.82 -2.28 -14.68
N GLU A 196 16.39 -3.51 -14.38
CA GLU A 196 14.97 -3.91 -14.30
C GLU A 196 14.26 -3.04 -13.25
N VAL A 197 13.71 -1.88 -13.64
CA VAL A 197 12.93 -1.02 -12.74
C VAL A 197 11.49 -1.56 -12.66
N PRO A 198 11.03 -2.03 -11.49
CA PRO A 198 9.67 -2.56 -11.37
C PRO A 198 8.63 -1.46 -11.53
N ILE A 199 7.51 -1.80 -12.18
CA ILE A 199 6.32 -0.94 -12.30
C ILE A 199 5.50 -1.08 -11.01
N PRO A 200 5.38 -0.04 -10.17
CA PRO A 200 4.63 -0.14 -8.92
C PRO A 200 3.12 -0.07 -9.18
N LEU A 201 2.40 -1.15 -8.86
CA LEU A 201 0.94 -1.19 -8.88
C LEU A 201 0.40 -1.04 -7.45
N LEU A 202 0.10 0.20 -7.05
CA LEU A 202 -0.21 0.54 -5.64
C LEU A 202 -1.63 0.18 -5.20
N ILE A 203 -2.54 -0.02 -6.16
CA ILE A 203 -3.96 -0.28 -5.89
C ILE A 203 -4.26 -1.78 -5.87
N ILE A 204 -3.46 -2.59 -6.57
CA ILE A 204 -3.75 -3.99 -6.82
C ILE A 204 -2.91 -4.85 -5.88
N ASN A 205 -3.56 -5.73 -5.12
CA ASN A 205 -2.85 -6.70 -4.29
C ASN A 205 -2.26 -7.83 -5.15
N SER A 206 -1.27 -8.53 -4.61
CA SER A 206 -0.52 -9.55 -5.34
C SER A 206 -1.36 -10.73 -5.83
N VAL A 207 -2.36 -11.17 -5.05
CA VAL A 207 -3.24 -12.30 -5.41
C VAL A 207 -4.11 -11.95 -6.62
N ILE A 208 -4.61 -10.72 -6.66
CA ILE A 208 -5.43 -10.21 -7.76
C ILE A 208 -4.57 -10.00 -9.00
N LEU A 209 -3.38 -9.41 -8.84
CA LEU A 209 -2.44 -9.24 -9.94
C LEU A 209 -2.01 -10.59 -10.55
N GLU A 210 -1.74 -11.60 -9.72
CA GLU A 210 -1.43 -12.95 -10.18
C GLU A 210 -2.56 -13.53 -11.04
N LYS A 211 -3.81 -13.37 -10.61
CA LYS A 211 -4.97 -13.82 -11.40
C LYS A 211 -5.08 -13.07 -12.72
N ILE A 212 -4.89 -11.75 -12.74
CA ILE A 212 -4.91 -10.96 -13.98
C ILE A 212 -3.83 -11.45 -14.94
N ILE A 213 -2.61 -11.69 -14.45
CA ILE A 213 -1.51 -12.22 -15.25
C ILE A 213 -1.84 -13.62 -15.79
N GLN A 214 -2.39 -14.51 -14.95
CA GLN A 214 -2.83 -15.84 -15.39
C GLN A 214 -3.88 -15.77 -16.50
N TRP A 215 -4.85 -14.86 -16.37
CA TRP A 215 -5.88 -14.63 -17.39
C TRP A 215 -5.27 -14.12 -18.70
N ALA A 216 -4.38 -13.12 -18.62
CA ALA A 216 -3.72 -12.54 -19.77
C ALA A 216 -2.79 -13.53 -20.50
N ILE A 217 -2.08 -14.39 -19.75
CA ILE A 217 -1.27 -15.48 -20.33
C ILE A 217 -2.14 -16.45 -21.12
N HIS A 218 -3.32 -16.81 -20.60
CA HIS A 218 -4.22 -17.73 -21.28
C HIS A 218 -4.72 -17.17 -22.61
N HIS A 219 -5.09 -15.89 -22.62
CA HIS A 219 -5.70 -15.20 -23.76
C HIS A 219 -4.70 -14.46 -24.65
N ILE A 220 -3.38 -14.67 -24.47
CA ILE A 220 -2.35 -13.94 -25.21
C ILE A 220 -2.46 -14.14 -26.73
N ASN A 221 -2.94 -15.31 -27.17
CA ASN A 221 -3.11 -15.63 -28.60
C ASN A 221 -4.40 -15.06 -29.19
N ASP A 222 -5.29 -14.53 -28.36
CA ASP A 222 -6.52 -13.87 -28.80
C ASP A 222 -6.30 -12.37 -29.09
N LEU A 223 -5.05 -11.89 -28.91
CA LEU A 223 -4.60 -10.53 -29.16
C LEU A 223 -4.14 -10.33 -30.62
N PRO A 224 -4.38 -9.15 -31.24
CA PRO A 224 -5.16 -8.05 -30.70
C PRO A 224 -6.67 -8.34 -30.82
N PHE A 225 -7.42 -8.03 -29.75
CA PHE A 225 -8.87 -8.18 -29.75
C PHE A 225 -9.49 -7.23 -30.77
N ASP A 226 -10.16 -7.78 -31.77
CA ASP A 226 -10.78 -7.03 -32.85
C ASP A 226 -12.06 -6.30 -32.35
N GLU A 227 -11.91 -5.05 -31.91
CA GLU A 227 -12.99 -4.21 -31.35
C GLU A 227 -14.17 -4.02 -32.33
N GLU A 228 -13.96 -4.16 -33.64
CA GLU A 228 -15.02 -3.96 -34.65
C GLU A 228 -15.93 -5.19 -34.81
N ASN A 229 -15.40 -6.40 -34.62
CA ASN A 229 -16.18 -7.63 -34.79
C ASN A 229 -16.95 -8.05 -33.52
N ASN A 230 -16.55 -7.60 -32.33
CA ASN A 230 -17.13 -8.03 -31.05
C ASN A 230 -18.26 -7.15 -30.49
N LYS A 231 -18.59 -6.00 -31.11
CA LYS A 231 -19.78 -5.20 -30.71
C LYS A 231 -21.10 -5.98 -30.81
N GLY A 232 -21.15 -7.03 -31.63
CA GLY A 232 -22.30 -7.93 -31.74
C GLY A 232 -22.34 -9.07 -30.72
N ASP A 233 -21.26 -9.32 -29.97
CA ASP A 233 -21.05 -10.53 -29.18
C ASP A 233 -21.36 -10.36 -27.68
N LEU A 234 -21.36 -9.11 -27.17
CA LEU A 234 -21.84 -8.79 -25.81
C LEU A 234 -23.31 -9.20 -25.55
N LEU A 235 -24.11 -9.39 -26.61
CA LEU A 235 -25.50 -9.86 -26.53
C LEU A 235 -25.63 -11.39 -26.60
N LYS A 236 -24.60 -12.11 -27.09
CA LYS A 236 -24.56 -13.58 -27.10
C LYS A 236 -24.03 -14.09 -25.77
N THR A 237 -24.84 -13.91 -24.76
CA THR A 237 -24.62 -14.30 -23.37
C THR A 237 -24.61 -15.84 -23.14
N ASP A 238 -24.44 -16.65 -24.20
CA ASP A 238 -24.49 -18.12 -24.16
C ASP A 238 -23.12 -18.78 -24.46
N ASP A 239 -22.17 -18.08 -25.11
CA ASP A 239 -20.84 -18.63 -25.44
C ASP A 239 -19.77 -18.06 -24.50
N MET A 240 -19.72 -18.56 -23.26
CA MET A 240 -18.54 -18.42 -22.39
C MET A 240 -17.73 -19.70 -22.50
N CYS A 241 -16.42 -19.60 -22.74
CA CYS A 241 -15.59 -20.80 -22.81
C CYS A 241 -15.50 -21.48 -21.43
N ASP A 242 -15.33 -22.80 -21.41
CA ASP A 242 -15.27 -23.57 -20.16
C ASP A 242 -14.15 -23.10 -19.22
N TRP A 243 -13.06 -22.57 -19.80
CA TRP A 243 -11.92 -22.07 -19.03
C TRP A 243 -12.28 -20.79 -18.26
N ASP A 244 -12.89 -19.80 -18.90
CA ASP A 244 -13.37 -18.58 -18.24
C ASP A 244 -14.41 -18.88 -17.17
N ALA A 245 -15.32 -19.82 -17.46
CA ALA A 245 -16.35 -20.25 -16.53
C ALA A 245 -15.76 -20.76 -15.20
N GLU A 246 -14.71 -21.58 -15.29
CA GLU A 246 -14.02 -22.12 -14.11
C GLU A 246 -13.06 -21.08 -13.50
N PHE A 247 -12.41 -20.24 -14.31
CA PHE A 247 -11.50 -19.20 -13.84
C PHE A 247 -12.20 -18.16 -12.94
N PHE A 248 -13.41 -17.73 -13.33
CA PHE A 248 -14.22 -16.78 -12.56
C PHE A 248 -15.17 -17.44 -11.53
N LYS A 249 -14.93 -18.72 -11.21
CA LYS A 249 -15.57 -19.43 -10.10
C LYS A 249 -14.85 -19.14 -8.78
N ILE A 250 -14.88 -17.88 -8.41
CA ILE A 250 -14.24 -17.31 -7.24
C ILE A 250 -15.28 -16.73 -6.28
N GLU A 251 -14.86 -16.41 -5.06
CA GLU A 251 -15.69 -15.69 -4.10
C GLU A 251 -16.00 -14.26 -4.56
N GLN A 252 -17.08 -13.70 -4.03
CA GLN A 252 -17.60 -12.42 -4.50
C GLN A 252 -16.66 -11.24 -4.20
N GLY A 253 -15.98 -11.25 -3.05
CA GLY A 253 -14.98 -10.23 -2.72
C GLY A 253 -13.87 -10.19 -3.76
N MET A 254 -13.30 -11.35 -4.09
CA MET A 254 -12.26 -11.48 -5.12
C MET A 254 -12.75 -11.08 -6.52
N LEU A 255 -14.02 -11.30 -6.85
CA LEU A 255 -14.60 -10.83 -8.11
C LEU A 255 -14.70 -9.30 -8.16
N LEU A 256 -15.08 -8.65 -7.06
CA LEU A 256 -15.11 -7.19 -6.97
C LEU A 256 -13.71 -6.59 -7.06
N ASP A 257 -12.74 -7.18 -6.36
CA ASP A 257 -11.34 -6.77 -6.44
C ASP A 257 -10.77 -6.93 -7.85
N LEU A 258 -11.14 -8.01 -8.57
CA LEU A 258 -10.77 -8.18 -9.97
C LEU A 258 -11.41 -7.13 -10.88
N ILE A 259 -12.68 -6.75 -10.65
CA ILE A 259 -13.33 -5.69 -11.43
C ILE A 259 -12.60 -4.36 -11.22
N GLU A 260 -12.30 -4.00 -9.97
CA GLU A 260 -11.59 -2.76 -9.65
C GLU A 260 -10.19 -2.74 -10.28
N ALA A 261 -9.44 -3.83 -10.14
CA ALA A 261 -8.10 -3.95 -10.69
C ALA A 261 -8.08 -3.97 -12.22
N THR A 262 -9.03 -4.66 -12.85
CA THR A 262 -9.17 -4.70 -14.33
C THR A 262 -9.53 -3.34 -14.90
N ASN A 263 -10.38 -2.58 -14.19
CA ASN A 263 -10.71 -1.21 -14.55
C ASN A 263 -9.50 -0.27 -14.36
N TYR A 264 -8.75 -0.42 -13.26
CA TYR A 264 -7.54 0.37 -13.01
C TYR A 264 -6.45 0.15 -14.06
N LEU A 265 -6.24 -1.11 -14.47
CA LEU A 265 -5.28 -1.47 -15.52
C LEU A 265 -5.84 -1.27 -16.94
N ASP A 266 -7.10 -0.87 -17.10
CA ASP A 266 -7.77 -0.73 -18.40
C ASP A 266 -7.57 -1.96 -19.31
N ILE A 267 -7.88 -3.15 -18.78
CA ILE A 267 -7.80 -4.41 -19.55
C ILE A 267 -9.21 -4.72 -20.08
N LYS A 268 -9.60 -4.04 -21.17
CA LYS A 268 -10.95 -4.15 -21.77
C LYS A 268 -11.41 -5.59 -22.01
N PRO A 269 -10.60 -6.51 -22.59
CA PRO A 269 -11.06 -7.86 -22.91
C PRO A 269 -11.41 -8.68 -21.66
N MET A 270 -10.65 -8.50 -20.59
CA MET A 270 -10.94 -9.12 -19.31
C MET A 270 -12.22 -8.53 -18.69
N MET A 271 -12.43 -7.21 -18.81
CA MET A 271 -13.66 -6.57 -18.34
C MET A 271 -14.90 -7.08 -19.07
N GLU A 272 -14.82 -7.30 -20.37
CA GLU A 272 -15.89 -7.91 -21.17
C GLU A 272 -16.19 -9.34 -20.71
N THR A 273 -15.16 -10.13 -20.44
CA THR A 273 -15.28 -11.52 -19.96
C THR A 273 -15.89 -11.58 -18.55
N ILE A 274 -15.51 -10.65 -17.67
CA ILE A 274 -16.13 -10.49 -16.34
C ILE A 274 -17.61 -10.10 -16.49
N CYS A 275 -17.93 -9.15 -17.37
CA CYS A 275 -19.32 -8.77 -17.66
C CYS A 275 -20.16 -9.96 -18.16
N LYS A 276 -19.63 -10.75 -19.11
CA LYS A 276 -20.26 -11.99 -19.59
C LYS A 276 -20.50 -12.98 -18.45
N THR A 277 -19.52 -13.16 -17.57
CA THR A 277 -19.64 -14.03 -16.38
C THR A 277 -20.76 -13.56 -15.45
N ILE A 278 -20.83 -12.26 -15.15
CA ILE A 278 -21.87 -11.68 -14.29
C ILE A 278 -23.25 -11.88 -14.93
N ALA A 279 -23.40 -11.57 -16.22
CA ALA A 279 -24.64 -11.76 -16.96
C ALA A 279 -25.11 -13.22 -16.94
N HIS A 280 -24.19 -14.18 -17.12
CA HIS A 280 -24.50 -15.61 -17.01
C HIS A 280 -24.94 -16.01 -15.59
N LYS A 281 -24.28 -15.48 -14.55
CA LYS A 281 -24.68 -15.69 -13.15
C LYS A 281 -26.06 -15.08 -12.83
N MET A 282 -26.50 -14.06 -13.58
CA MET A 282 -27.81 -13.43 -13.41
C MET A 282 -28.96 -14.18 -14.09
N LYS A 283 -28.71 -14.83 -15.24
CA LYS A 283 -29.74 -15.46 -16.10
C LYS A 283 -30.66 -16.50 -15.44
N LYS A 284 -30.31 -17.05 -14.27
CA LYS A 284 -31.07 -18.11 -13.57
C LYS A 284 -31.41 -17.78 -12.11
N LYS A 285 -31.22 -16.53 -11.68
CA LYS A 285 -31.51 -16.11 -10.30
C LYS A 285 -32.78 -15.25 -10.24
N THR A 286 -33.57 -15.45 -9.19
CA THR A 286 -34.70 -14.58 -8.85
C THR A 286 -34.20 -13.21 -8.39
N THR A 287 -35.06 -12.19 -8.42
CA THR A 287 -34.74 -10.83 -7.93
C THR A 287 -34.25 -10.84 -6.48
N GLU A 288 -34.80 -11.73 -5.65
CA GLU A 288 -34.46 -11.88 -4.24
C GLU A 288 -33.08 -12.55 -4.05
N GLU A 289 -32.78 -13.59 -4.85
CA GLU A 289 -31.46 -14.22 -4.90
C GLU A 289 -30.39 -13.27 -5.46
N LEU A 290 -30.74 -12.39 -6.40
CA LEU A 290 -29.86 -11.35 -6.91
C LEU A 290 -29.58 -10.29 -5.84
N ARG A 291 -30.62 -9.78 -5.17
CA ARG A 291 -30.47 -8.82 -4.06
C ARG A 291 -29.57 -9.35 -2.96
N ASN A 292 -29.78 -10.60 -2.53
CA ASN A 292 -28.94 -11.25 -1.53
C ASN A 292 -27.50 -11.47 -2.04
N ALA A 293 -27.34 -11.93 -3.29
CA ALA A 293 -26.02 -12.14 -3.88
C ALA A 293 -25.22 -10.85 -4.04
N PHE A 294 -25.84 -9.73 -4.39
CA PHE A 294 -25.15 -8.45 -4.60
C PHE A 294 -25.17 -7.52 -3.39
N GLY A 295 -25.71 -7.97 -2.24
CA GLY A 295 -25.79 -7.16 -1.02
C GLY A 295 -26.67 -5.92 -1.18
N VAL A 296 -27.70 -6.00 -2.04
CA VAL A 296 -28.62 -4.89 -2.32
C VAL A 296 -29.82 -4.98 -1.38
N GLU A 297 -30.00 -3.97 -0.54
CA GLU A 297 -31.16 -3.85 0.33
C GLU A 297 -32.43 -3.57 -0.50
N ASN A 298 -33.56 -4.18 -0.13
CA ASN A 298 -34.82 -3.92 -0.81
C ASN A 298 -35.40 -2.59 -0.31
N ASP A 299 -35.30 -1.56 -1.14
CA ASP A 299 -35.77 -0.20 -0.85
C ASP A 299 -37.20 0.07 -1.35
N PHE A 300 -37.84 -0.91 -2.00
CA PHE A 300 -39.20 -0.79 -2.51
C PHE A 300 -40.26 -0.92 -1.41
N THR A 301 -41.26 -0.05 -1.45
CA THR A 301 -42.47 -0.22 -0.65
C THR A 301 -43.35 -1.34 -1.22
N PRO A 302 -44.25 -1.95 -0.40
CA PRO A 302 -45.15 -3.02 -0.88
C PRO A 302 -46.02 -2.61 -2.09
N GLU A 303 -46.41 -1.33 -2.18
CA GLU A 303 -47.17 -0.81 -3.33
C GLU A 303 -46.32 -0.71 -4.61
N GLU A 304 -45.03 -0.40 -4.49
CA GLU A 304 -44.11 -0.30 -5.62
C GLU A 304 -43.73 -1.68 -6.17
N GLU A 305 -43.55 -2.67 -5.30
CA GLU A 305 -43.35 -4.06 -5.74
C GLU A 305 -44.58 -4.62 -6.47
N GLU A 306 -45.79 -4.29 -6.01
CA GLU A 306 -47.02 -4.73 -6.69
C GLU A 306 -47.17 -4.08 -8.08
N LYS A 307 -46.76 -2.81 -8.22
CA LYS A 307 -46.72 -2.12 -9.52
C LYS A 307 -45.69 -2.77 -10.46
N LEU A 308 -44.47 -3.04 -9.97
CA LEU A 308 -43.42 -3.69 -10.77
C LEU A 308 -43.81 -5.11 -11.22
N ARG A 309 -44.46 -5.89 -10.35
CA ARG A 309 -45.01 -7.22 -10.70
C ARG A 309 -46.11 -7.17 -11.76
N LYS A 310 -46.89 -6.09 -11.83
CA LYS A 310 -47.90 -5.87 -12.88
C LYS A 310 -47.28 -5.44 -14.21
N PHE A 311 -46.16 -4.72 -14.18
CA PHE A 311 -45.44 -4.29 -15.38
C PHE A 311 -44.57 -5.37 -16.03
N GLY A 312 -44.08 -6.35 -15.27
CA GLY A 312 -43.18 -7.41 -15.75
C GLY A 312 -43.86 -8.66 -16.33
N LYS A 313 -45.15 -8.62 -16.68
CA LYS A 313 -45.91 -9.70 -17.34
C LYS A 313 -46.22 -9.37 -18.79
#